data_AF-A0A7K4PN25-F1
#
_entry.id   AF-A0A7K4PN25-F1
#
_cell.length_a   1.000
_cell.length_b   1.000
_cell.length_c   1.000
_cell.angle_alpha   90.00
_cell.angle_beta   90.00
_cell.angle_gamma   90.00
#
_symmetry.space_group_name_H-M   'P 1'
#
loop_
_entity.id
_entity.type
_entity.pdbx_description
1 polymer ?
#
loop_
_entity_poly.entity_id
_entity_poly.type
_entity_poly.pdbx_seq_one_letter_code
_entity_poly.pdbx_strand_id
1 'polypeptide(L)'
;ALGLRPLEAGTVLLNGTPLSPRSEPALREQVAGVLQSPSLLSRTLRANISLGWGHKEGTPVVAAARRVGVHSWAQHLPQGYDTGTAGVQ
;
A
#
# COMPACT_ATOMS: atom_id res chain seq x y z
N ALA A 1 -12.97 -10.52 -3.84
CA ALA A 1 -11.98 -11.39 -3.18
C ALA A 1 -11.00 -10.65 -2.26
N LEU A 2 -10.56 -9.40 -2.52
CA LEU A 2 -9.93 -8.51 -1.50
C LEU A 2 -10.97 -7.79 -0.59
N GLY A 3 -12.24 -8.16 -0.69
CA GLY A 3 -13.36 -7.39 -0.13
C GLY A 3 -13.72 -6.12 -0.90
N LEU A 4 -13.12 -5.87 -2.08
CA LEU A 4 -13.40 -4.66 -2.87
C LEU A 4 -14.78 -4.67 -3.54
N ARG A 5 -15.31 -5.85 -3.86
CA ARG A 5 -16.65 -6.08 -4.38
C ARG A 5 -17.21 -7.41 -3.87
N PRO A 6 -18.53 -7.51 -3.65
CA PRO A 6 -19.18 -8.78 -3.33
C PRO A 6 -19.05 -9.76 -4.49
N LEU A 7 -19.11 -11.05 -4.16
CA LEU A 7 -19.13 -12.11 -5.16
C LEU A 7 -20.59 -12.42 -5.52
N GLU A 8 -20.96 -12.30 -6.79
CA GLU A 8 -22.33 -12.56 -7.27
C GLU A 8 -22.66 -14.07 -7.27
N ALA A 9 -21.69 -14.93 -7.62
CA ALA A 9 -21.83 -16.38 -7.59
C ALA A 9 -20.45 -17.08 -7.53
N GLY A 10 -20.43 -18.32 -7.06
CA GLY A 10 -19.24 -19.18 -7.02
C GLY A 10 -18.41 -19.07 -5.74
N THR A 11 -17.12 -19.41 -5.83
CA THR A 11 -16.19 -19.37 -4.69
C THR A 11 -14.78 -19.05 -5.17
N VAL A 12 -14.07 -18.20 -4.43
CA VAL A 12 -12.65 -17.92 -4.65
C VAL A 12 -11.85 -18.64 -3.58
N LEU A 13 -10.79 -19.35 -3.99
CA LEU A 13 -9.91 -20.05 -3.07
C LEU A 13 -8.54 -19.37 -3.04
N LEU A 14 -7.95 -19.24 -1.86
CA LEU A 14 -6.54 -18.91 -1.68
C LEU A 14 -5.82 -20.16 -1.21
N ASN A 15 -4.91 -20.69 -2.03
CA ASN A 15 -4.19 -21.94 -1.74
C ASN A 15 -5.13 -23.09 -1.33
N GLY A 16 -6.27 -23.24 -2.02
CA GLY A 16 -7.27 -24.27 -1.71
C GLY A 16 -8.19 -23.96 -0.53
N THR A 17 -7.97 -22.85 0.19
CA THR A 17 -8.87 -22.41 1.27
C THR A 17 -9.92 -21.45 0.71
N PRO A 18 -11.24 -21.73 0.86
CA PRO A 18 -12.28 -20.80 0.45
C PRO A 18 -12.17 -19.44 1.17
N LEU A 19 -12.20 -18.35 0.41
CA LEU A 19 -12.25 -17.01 0.96
C LEU A 19 -13.69 -16.68 1.36
N SER A 20 -13.87 -16.27 2.61
CA SER A 20 -15.15 -15.78 3.13
C SER A 20 -15.07 -14.27 3.41
N PRO A 21 -16.21 -13.56 3.53
CA PRO A 21 -16.21 -12.15 3.96
C PRO A 21 -15.50 -11.93 5.31
N ARG A 22 -15.51 -12.94 6.20
CA ARG A 22 -14.81 -12.87 7.50
C ARG A 22 -13.29 -12.99 7.36
N SER A 23 -12.80 -13.52 6.23
CA SER A 23 -11.36 -13.66 5.95
C SER A 23 -10.72 -12.35 5.46
N GLU A 24 -11.52 -11.33 5.15
CA GLU A 24 -11.04 -10.09 4.53
C GLU A 24 -9.96 -9.33 5.32
N PRO A 25 -10.06 -9.16 6.66
CA PRO A 25 -9.02 -8.45 7.41
C PRO A 25 -7.67 -9.17 7.33
N ALA A 26 -7.65 -10.48 7.60
CA ALA A 26 -6.45 -11.30 7.54
C ALA A 26 -5.87 -11.37 6.11
N LEU A 27 -6.74 -11.38 5.09
CA LEU A 27 -6.30 -11.36 3.70
C LEU A 27 -5.61 -10.05 3.33
N ARG A 28 -6.12 -8.90 3.80
CA ARG A 28 -5.54 -7.56 3.52
C ARG A 28 -4.18 -7.36 4.19
N GLU A 29 -3.84 -8.16 5.21
CA GLU A 29 -2.49 -8.16 5.80
C GLU A 29 -1.46 -8.92 4.95
N GLN A 30 -1.92 -9.88 4.13
CA GLN A 30 -1.05 -10.74 3.32
C GLN A 30 -1.02 -10.36 1.84
N VAL A 31 -2.07 -9.67 1.37
CA VAL A 31 -2.24 -9.30 -0.03
C VAL A 31 -2.42 -7.79 -0.13
N ALA A 32 -1.50 -7.14 -0.84
CA ALA A 32 -1.61 -5.74 -1.22
C ALA A 32 -2.02 -5.63 -2.70
N GLY A 33 -2.92 -4.70 -3.00
CA GLY A 33 -3.27 -4.35 -4.37
C GLY A 33 -2.43 -3.18 -4.88
N VAL A 34 -1.97 -3.26 -6.13
CA VAL A 34 -1.40 -2.12 -6.86
C VAL A 34 -2.42 -1.70 -7.92
N LEU A 35 -2.89 -0.46 -7.83
CA LEU A 35 -3.87 0.08 -8.76
C LEU A 35 -3.20 0.45 -10.09
N GLN A 36 -3.94 0.34 -11.20
CA GLN A 36 -3.45 0.77 -12.52
C GLN A 36 -3.13 2.27 -12.56
N SER A 37 -3.94 3.07 -11.87
CA SER A 37 -3.72 4.50 -11.62
C SER A 37 -3.56 4.72 -10.12
N PRO A 38 -2.33 4.64 -9.58
CA PRO A 38 -2.08 4.86 -8.17
C PRO A 38 -2.12 6.35 -7.86
N SER A 39 -2.87 6.73 -6.82
CA SER A 39 -2.88 8.12 -6.34
C SER A 39 -2.11 8.25 -5.03
N LEU A 40 -1.45 9.39 -4.86
CA LEU A 40 -0.85 9.80 -3.59
C LEU A 40 -1.84 10.63 -2.79
N LEU A 41 -1.83 10.45 -1.47
CA LEU A 41 -2.60 11.30 -0.56
C LEU A 41 -1.84 12.61 -0.34
N SER A 42 -2.56 13.71 -0.05
CA SER A 42 -1.96 15.02 0.23
C SER A 42 -1.24 15.05 1.59
N ARG A 43 -0.08 14.40 1.67
CA ARG A 43 0.78 14.22 2.84
C ARG A 43 2.25 14.10 2.39
N THR A 44 3.18 13.90 3.33
CA THR A 44 4.60 13.71 2.95
C THR A 44 4.82 12.41 2.19
N LEU A 45 5.89 12.33 1.40
CA LEU A 45 6.29 11.09 0.74
C LEU A 45 6.47 9.94 1.76
N ARG A 46 7.09 10.23 2.92
CA ARG A 46 7.21 9.30 4.05
C ARG A 46 5.86 8.72 4.47
N ALA A 47 4.86 9.59 4.65
CA ALA A 47 3.54 9.20 5.11
C ALA A 47 2.72 8.45 4.06
N ASN A 48 2.98 8.67 2.76
CA ASN A 48 2.42 7.85 1.70
C ASN A 48 3.05 6.44 1.69
N ILE A 49 4.38 6.33 1.84
CA ILE A 49 5.06 5.03 1.87
C ILE A 49 4.64 4.23 3.11
N SER A 50 4.55 4.84 4.29
CA SER A 50 4.18 4.13 5.53
C SER A 50 2.69 3.78 5.66
N LEU A 51 1.86 4.17 4.68
CA LEU A 51 0.41 3.99 4.72
C LEU A 51 -0.01 2.53 4.98
N GLY A 52 0.64 1.57 4.30
CA GLY A 52 0.36 0.14 4.44
C GLY A 52 0.70 -0.44 5.82
N TRP A 53 1.51 0.26 6.62
CA TRP A 53 1.88 -0.15 7.97
C TRP A 53 1.04 0.52 9.06
N GLY A 54 0.04 1.32 8.69
CA GLY A 54 -0.78 2.06 9.66
C GLY A 54 0.01 3.13 10.42
N HIS A 55 1.07 3.69 9.81
CA HIS A 55 1.92 4.72 10.41
C HIS A 55 2.61 4.29 11.73
N LYS A 56 2.85 2.98 11.91
CA LYS A 56 3.60 2.46 13.06
C LYS A 56 4.99 3.08 13.14
N GLU A 57 5.41 3.45 14.35
CA GLU A 57 6.76 3.90 14.63
C GLU A 57 7.77 2.81 14.24
N GLY A 58 8.93 3.22 13.69
CA GLY A 58 9.93 2.27 13.18
C GLY A 58 9.64 1.65 11.81
N THR A 59 8.59 2.09 11.09
CA THR A 59 8.33 1.63 9.71
C THR A 59 9.58 1.84 8.82
N PRO A 60 10.08 0.81 8.12
CA PRO A 60 11.36 0.87 7.39
C PRO A 60 11.23 1.57 6.03
N VAL A 61 10.74 2.82 6.03
CA VAL A 61 10.42 3.62 4.84
C VAL A 61 11.60 3.71 3.86
N VAL A 62 12.80 4.00 4.36
CA VAL A 62 14.00 4.13 3.52
C VAL A 62 14.39 2.79 2.89
N ALA A 63 14.29 1.69 3.64
CA ALA A 63 14.59 0.37 3.11
C ALA A 63 13.57 -0.04 2.04
N ALA A 64 12.28 0.22 2.24
CA ALA A 64 11.24 -0.02 1.25
C ALA A 64 11.51 0.78 -0.04
N ALA A 65 11.80 2.08 0.09
CA ALA A 65 12.12 2.94 -1.04
C ALA A 65 13.38 2.51 -1.81
N ARG A 66 14.40 1.99 -1.11
CA ARG A 66 15.60 1.41 -1.76
C ARG A 66 15.26 0.17 -2.56
N ARG A 67 14.44 -0.74 -2.00
CA ARG A 67 14.04 -1.98 -2.68
C ARG A 67 13.30 -1.76 -3.99
N VAL A 68 12.52 -0.68 -4.09
CA VAL A 68 11.76 -0.33 -5.30
C VAL A 68 12.44 0.75 -6.16
N GLY A 69 13.68 1.13 -5.85
CA GLY A 69 14.50 2.03 -6.68
C GLY A 69 14.16 3.52 -6.59
N VAL A 70 13.28 3.94 -5.68
CA VAL A 70 12.85 5.36 -5.57
C VAL A 70 13.64 6.17 -4.54
N HIS A 71 14.57 5.55 -3.81
CA HIS A 71 15.34 6.21 -2.76
C HIS A 71 16.14 7.41 -3.28
N SER A 72 16.90 7.22 -4.36
CA SER A 72 17.72 8.29 -4.93
C SER A 72 16.83 9.44 -5.39
N TRP A 73 15.73 9.17 -6.09
CA TRP A 73 14.76 10.20 -6.47
C TRP A 73 14.23 10.96 -5.25
N ALA A 74 13.81 10.24 -4.20
CA ALA A 74 13.32 10.85 -2.97
C ALA A 74 14.36 11.79 -2.33
N GLN A 75 15.65 11.43 -2.34
CA GLN A 75 16.72 12.28 -1.78
C GLN A 75 16.99 13.56 -2.59
N HIS A 76 16.64 13.61 -3.87
CA HIS A 76 16.79 14.81 -4.70
C HIS A 76 15.63 15.80 -4.55
N LEU A 77 14.54 15.42 -3.85
CA LEU A 77 13.46 16.35 -3.56
C LEU A 77 13.93 17.42 -2.55
N PRO A 78 13.43 18.67 -2.63
CA PRO A 78 13.88 19.77 -1.76
C PRO A 78 13.81 19.48 -0.25
N GLN A 79 12.90 18.62 0.19
CA GLN A 79 12.75 18.20 1.60
C GLN A 79 12.89 16.68 1.76
N GLY A 80 13.47 16.00 0.78
CA GLY A 80 13.64 14.55 0.82
C GLY A 80 12.32 13.79 0.97
N TYR A 81 12.30 12.85 1.93
CA TYR A 81 11.10 12.10 2.30
C TYR A 81 10.00 12.94 2.95
N ASP A 82 10.35 14.12 3.45
CA ASP A 82 9.40 15.01 4.12
C ASP A 82 8.78 16.02 3.14
N THR A 83 9.12 15.92 1.85
CA THR A 83 8.44 16.66 0.78
C THR A 83 6.95 16.30 0.75
N GLY A 84 6.11 17.33 0.87
CA GLY A 84 4.66 17.21 0.72
C GLY A 84 4.29 16.88 -0.72
N THR A 85 3.48 15.84 -0.91
CA THR A 85 2.86 15.54 -2.20
C THR A 85 1.52 16.25 -2.24
N ALA A 86 1.18 16.97 -3.32
CA ALA A 86 -0.05 17.75 -3.41
C ALA A 86 -1.33 16.89 -3.55
N GLY A 87 -1.22 15.57 -3.52
CA GLY A 87 -2.25 14.67 -4.00
C GLY A 87 -2.10 14.55 -5.51
N VAL A 88 -1.39 13.50 -5.96
CA VAL A 88 -1.16 13.27 -7.39
C VAL A 88 -2.05 12.11 -7.79
N GLN A 89 -2.94 12.30 -8.76
CA GLN A 89 -3.82 11.26 -9.28
C GLN A 89 -3.21 10.56 -10.49
#